data_AF-A0A9Q9WMI7-F1
#
_entry.id   AF-A0A9Q9WMI7-F1
#
_cell.length_a   1.000
_cell.length_b   1.000
_cell.length_c   1.000
_cell.angle_alpha   90.00
_cell.angle_beta   90.00
_cell.angle_gamma   90.00
#
_symmetry.space_group_name_H-M   'P 1'
#
loop_
_entity.id
_entity.type
_entity.pdbx_description
1 polymer ?
#
loop_
_entity_poly.entity_id
_entity_poly.type
_entity_poly.pdbx_seq_one_letter_code
_entity_poly.pdbx_strand_id
1 'polypeptide(L)'
;MQQPVVSCSMPSEEIKSLSLPVGWKCYRSPEGQKYYVNISTKETTWERPSRSTTRPKTSGSHQHSVNGHQLLGASGHVLEHLDVSLGKNSLSNQSPGSTSPARRQNKEKEIKETKITINCVTFPVPASALEQQLLKPSEWSYCDYFWADKKDPQGATVSGFEVLLQKQLKGKQMQKEMAEFIRERIKIEEEYAKNLSKLSMFPMAAQEEGTLGEAWAQLKKSLADEAEVHLKFSSKLQSEVEKPLLTFRGDNFKKDMKKYDHHIADLRKQQVSRYAAVEKARKALADRQKDLEVKTQQLEIKLSNKTEEDIKKARRKSTQAGDDLMRCVDLYNQAQSKWFEEMVTTSLELERLEVERVETIQQLLRQYTTLRHETDMFNQSTLEPVDQLLQSVDPAKDRELWVKEHKTGDLRPVDMDI
;
A
#
# COMPACT_ATOMS: atom_id res chain seq x y z
N MET A 1 15.26 -21.40 60.89
CA MET A 1 14.20 -22.42 60.95
C MET A 1 14.20 -23.18 59.64
N GLN A 2 14.19 -24.51 59.70
CA GLN A 2 14.19 -25.46 58.58
C GLN A 2 12.76 -25.93 58.28
N GLN A 3 12.40 -25.95 56.98
CA GLN A 3 11.62 -26.96 56.23
C GLN A 3 10.11 -27.17 56.54
N PRO A 4 9.25 -27.55 55.55
CA PRO A 4 9.48 -28.70 54.66
C PRO A 4 9.28 -28.51 53.15
N VAL A 5 10.12 -29.27 52.46
CA VAL A 5 9.98 -29.77 51.09
C VAL A 5 8.79 -30.72 51.04
N VAL A 6 7.86 -30.49 50.10
CA VAL A 6 6.87 -31.51 49.69
C VAL A 6 7.31 -32.04 48.34
N SER A 7 7.95 -33.20 48.37
CA SER A 7 8.23 -34.04 47.21
C SER A 7 6.93 -34.70 46.75
N CYS A 8 6.42 -34.32 45.58
CA CYS A 8 5.44 -35.13 44.86
C CYS A 8 6.20 -35.93 43.78
N SER A 9 6.44 -37.20 44.07
CA SER A 9 6.92 -38.20 43.14
C SER A 9 5.83 -38.53 42.13
N MET A 10 6.04 -38.18 40.86
CA MET A 10 5.23 -38.62 39.72
C MET A 10 6.07 -39.50 38.78
N PRO A 11 5.45 -40.46 38.05
CA PRO A 11 6.13 -41.64 37.53
C PRO A 11 7.09 -41.32 36.38
N SER A 12 8.18 -42.08 36.32
CA SER A 12 9.34 -41.93 35.42
C SER A 12 9.09 -42.21 33.93
N GLU A 13 7.86 -42.02 33.43
CA GLU A 13 7.49 -42.28 32.01
C GLU A 13 7.18 -41.01 31.20
N GLU A 14 6.99 -39.82 31.80
CA GLU A 14 6.71 -38.56 31.05
C GLU A 14 7.93 -37.69 30.75
N ILE A 15 9.14 -38.13 31.08
CA ILE A 15 10.38 -37.33 30.92
C ILE A 15 10.95 -37.38 29.48
N LYS A 16 10.36 -38.15 28.56
CA LYS A 16 10.91 -38.35 27.20
C LYS A 16 10.34 -37.48 26.08
N SER A 17 9.48 -36.48 26.34
CA SER A 17 8.88 -35.64 25.27
C SER A 17 9.06 -34.12 25.38
N LEU A 18 9.84 -33.62 26.35
CA LEU A 18 9.72 -32.21 26.80
C LEU A 18 10.82 -31.21 26.38
N SER A 19 11.69 -31.51 25.41
CA SER A 19 12.61 -30.48 24.87
C SER A 19 12.01 -29.77 23.65
N LEU A 20 11.94 -28.43 23.67
CA LEU A 20 11.58 -27.65 22.49
C LEU A 20 12.50 -27.98 21.29
N PRO A 21 12.02 -27.85 20.04
CA PRO A 21 12.87 -27.97 18.87
C PRO A 21 14.07 -26.99 18.95
N VAL A 22 15.20 -27.40 18.37
CA VAL A 22 16.43 -26.58 18.39
C VAL A 22 16.10 -25.20 17.81
N GLY A 23 16.50 -24.15 18.53
CA GLY A 23 16.22 -22.76 18.17
C GLY A 23 14.98 -22.16 18.84
N TRP A 24 14.10 -22.94 19.48
CA TRP A 24 12.90 -22.40 20.12
C TRP A 24 13.09 -22.14 21.62
N LYS A 25 12.68 -20.95 22.07
CA LYS A 25 12.63 -20.54 23.49
C LYS A 25 11.19 -20.20 23.90
N CYS A 26 10.84 -20.46 25.15
CA CYS A 26 9.53 -20.13 25.73
C CYS A 26 9.63 -18.87 26.59
N TYR A 27 8.70 -17.95 26.40
CA TYR A 27 8.56 -16.72 27.17
C TYR A 27 7.14 -16.62 27.73
N ARG A 28 6.91 -15.71 28.69
CA ARG A 28 5.58 -15.36 29.19
C ARG A 28 5.27 -13.90 28.87
N SER A 29 4.07 -13.63 28.37
CA SER A 29 3.56 -12.27 28.19
C SER A 29 3.26 -11.62 29.55
N PRO A 30 3.09 -10.29 29.62
CA PRO A 30 2.64 -9.59 30.83
C PRO A 30 1.32 -10.13 31.39
N GLU A 31 0.46 -10.67 30.53
CA GLU A 31 -0.81 -11.32 30.87
C GLU A 31 -0.65 -12.79 31.31
N GLY A 32 0.59 -13.26 31.43
CA GLY A 32 0.94 -14.60 31.91
C GLY A 32 0.86 -15.71 30.87
N GLN A 33 0.52 -15.40 29.62
CA GLN A 33 0.40 -16.39 28.55
C GLN A 33 1.76 -16.80 28.00
N LYS A 34 1.96 -18.09 27.74
CA LYS A 34 3.22 -18.59 27.16
C LYS A 34 3.22 -18.37 25.65
N TYR A 35 4.33 -17.85 25.13
CA TYR A 35 4.60 -17.77 23.69
C TYR A 35 5.99 -18.31 23.38
N TYR A 36 6.18 -18.81 22.17
CA TYR A 36 7.41 -19.45 21.73
C TYR A 36 8.06 -18.60 20.64
N VAL A 37 9.38 -18.41 20.73
CA VAL A 37 10.16 -17.63 19.78
C VAL A 37 11.29 -18.48 19.23
N ASN A 38 11.41 -18.54 17.92
CA ASN A 38 12.57 -19.14 17.27
C ASN A 38 13.71 -18.11 17.18
N ILE A 39 14.81 -18.36 17.88
CA ILE A 39 15.95 -17.44 17.97
C ILE A 39 16.68 -17.26 16.63
N SER A 40 16.57 -18.24 15.73
CA SER A 40 17.22 -18.27 14.42
C SER A 40 16.35 -17.63 13.33
N THR A 41 15.05 -17.92 13.28
CA THR A 41 14.13 -17.40 12.24
C THR A 41 13.36 -16.14 12.66
N LYS A 42 13.40 -15.77 13.95
CA LYS A 42 12.59 -14.69 14.56
C LYS A 42 11.07 -14.91 14.48
N GLU A 43 10.62 -16.11 14.16
CA GLU A 43 9.20 -16.48 14.19
C GLU A 43 8.68 -16.56 15.63
N THR A 44 7.43 -16.16 15.82
CA THR A 44 6.73 -16.26 17.10
C THR A 44 5.42 -17.03 16.93
N THR A 45 5.08 -17.87 17.90
CA THR A 45 3.82 -18.63 17.91
C THR A 45 3.30 -18.79 19.34
N TRP A 46 1.98 -18.86 19.46
CA TRP A 46 1.29 -19.17 20.72
C TRP A 46 1.20 -20.69 20.98
N GLU A 47 1.42 -21.51 19.95
CA GLU A 47 1.37 -22.97 20.02
C GLU A 47 2.76 -23.57 20.24
N ARG A 48 2.88 -24.59 21.09
CA ARG A 48 4.19 -25.21 21.39
C ARG A 48 4.74 -25.94 20.16
N PRO A 49 5.89 -25.53 19.61
CA PRO A 49 6.51 -26.22 18.48
C PRO A 49 6.94 -27.64 18.86
N SER A 50 6.65 -28.65 18.02
CA SER A 50 6.98 -30.07 18.23
C SER A 50 7.98 -30.59 17.18
N ARG A 51 8.73 -31.66 17.51
CA ARG A 51 9.69 -32.30 16.60
C ARG A 51 9.00 -33.42 15.78
N SER A 52 8.60 -33.12 14.52
CA SER A 52 8.08 -34.03 13.43
C SER A 52 6.66 -34.59 13.62
N THR A 53 5.76 -34.77 12.62
CA THR A 53 5.87 -35.26 11.21
C THR A 53 4.72 -34.74 10.29
N THR A 54 4.91 -34.92 8.98
CA THR A 54 4.20 -34.41 7.77
C THR A 54 2.73 -34.85 7.47
N ARG A 55 1.92 -33.85 7.05
CA ARG A 55 0.82 -33.77 6.01
C ARG A 55 -0.62 -34.30 6.31
N PRO A 56 -1.67 -33.84 5.57
CA PRO A 56 -2.35 -32.53 5.63
C PRO A 56 -3.89 -32.62 5.83
N LYS A 57 -4.55 -31.54 6.28
CA LYS A 57 -5.80 -30.99 5.68
C LYS A 57 -6.32 -29.73 6.40
N THR A 58 -6.48 -28.67 5.59
CA THR A 58 -7.53 -27.64 5.59
C THR A 58 -7.86 -26.89 6.88
N SER A 59 -7.53 -25.59 6.94
CA SER A 59 -8.48 -24.46 6.83
C SER A 59 -7.79 -23.12 7.14
N GLY A 60 -7.96 -22.13 6.25
CA GLY A 60 -8.09 -20.72 6.65
C GLY A 60 -6.84 -19.85 6.83
N SER A 61 -6.54 -19.04 5.80
CA SER A 61 -6.20 -17.61 5.89
C SER A 61 -4.95 -17.16 6.67
N HIS A 62 -3.89 -16.75 5.96
CA HIS A 62 -3.43 -15.34 5.85
C HIS A 62 -2.01 -15.23 5.25
N GLN A 63 -1.95 -14.45 4.16
CA GLN A 63 -0.92 -13.46 3.75
C GLN A 63 0.58 -13.80 3.62
N HIS A 64 1.12 -13.43 2.43
CA HIS A 64 2.30 -12.57 2.15
C HIS A 64 3.63 -12.81 2.91
N SER A 65 4.84 -12.76 2.32
CA SER A 65 5.34 -12.49 0.96
C SER A 65 6.88 -12.66 0.94
N VAL A 66 7.44 -12.73 -0.28
CA VAL A 66 8.79 -12.34 -0.78
C VAL A 66 10.13 -12.75 -0.13
N ASN A 67 10.86 -13.57 -0.89
CA ASN A 67 12.21 -13.42 -1.52
C ASN A 67 13.42 -12.72 -0.85
N GLY A 68 14.59 -13.36 -1.03
CA GLY A 68 15.93 -12.75 -1.08
C GLY A 68 17.07 -13.79 -1.08
N HIS A 69 17.43 -14.40 -2.22
CA HIS A 69 18.62 -14.15 -3.08
C HIS A 69 20.02 -14.51 -2.51
N GLN A 70 20.72 -15.41 -3.20
CA GLN A 70 22.19 -15.38 -3.34
C GLN A 70 22.63 -15.94 -4.70
N LEU A 71 23.67 -15.29 -5.26
CA LEU A 71 24.16 -15.34 -6.65
C LEU A 71 24.98 -16.59 -7.03
N LEU A 72 25.01 -16.88 -8.34
CA LEU A 72 26.13 -17.27 -9.26
C LEU A 72 25.50 -18.06 -10.44
N GLY A 73 25.80 -17.87 -11.73
CA GLY A 73 26.71 -17.03 -12.49
C GLY A 73 26.43 -17.17 -14.00
N ALA A 74 27.06 -16.27 -14.77
CA ALA A 74 27.33 -16.24 -16.21
C ALA A 74 26.52 -17.10 -17.22
N SER A 75 25.89 -16.44 -18.20
CA SER A 75 26.42 -16.32 -19.57
C SER A 75 25.43 -15.60 -20.48
N GLY A 76 25.97 -14.76 -21.37
CA GLY A 76 25.21 -13.89 -22.25
C GLY A 76 24.56 -14.60 -23.42
N HIS A 77 23.56 -13.95 -24.00
CA HIS A 77 23.30 -13.93 -25.45
C HIS A 77 22.28 -12.81 -25.76
N VAL A 78 22.67 -11.96 -26.71
CA VAL A 78 21.86 -11.31 -27.76
C VAL A 78 20.70 -10.41 -27.34
N LEU A 79 20.90 -9.12 -27.62
CA LEU A 79 19.91 -8.07 -27.66
C LEU A 79 19.01 -8.24 -28.90
N GLU A 80 17.76 -8.68 -28.71
CA GLU A 80 16.72 -8.55 -29.74
C GLU A 80 15.72 -7.46 -29.34
N HIS A 81 15.62 -6.48 -30.24
CA HIS A 81 14.60 -5.45 -30.31
C HIS A 81 13.23 -6.12 -30.50
N LEU A 82 12.29 -5.93 -29.56
CA LEU A 82 10.89 -6.28 -29.78
C LEU A 82 10.20 -5.14 -30.54
N ASP A 83 10.16 -5.31 -31.85
CA ASP A 83 9.37 -4.52 -32.79
C ASP A 83 7.89 -4.93 -32.70
N VAL A 84 7.02 -3.96 -32.42
CA VAL A 84 5.57 -4.15 -32.37
C VAL A 84 5.09 -4.34 -33.80
N SER A 85 4.94 -5.60 -34.20
CA SER A 85 4.44 -5.98 -35.52
C SER A 85 2.95 -5.65 -35.64
N LEU A 86 2.67 -4.51 -36.26
CA LEU A 86 1.42 -4.19 -36.93
C LEU A 86 1.19 -5.21 -38.06
N GLY A 87 0.22 -6.11 -37.86
CA GLY A 87 -0.27 -7.00 -38.89
C GLY A 87 -0.92 -6.21 -40.03
N LYS A 88 -0.16 -5.96 -41.10
CA LYS A 88 -0.67 -5.60 -42.42
C LYS A 88 -1.44 -6.79 -42.98
N ASN A 89 -2.77 -6.72 -42.97
CA ASN A 89 -3.57 -7.61 -43.79
C ASN A 89 -3.59 -7.11 -45.23
N SER A 90 -3.22 -8.05 -46.10
CA SER A 90 -3.06 -7.96 -47.55
C SER A 90 -4.26 -7.36 -48.28
N LEU A 91 -3.92 -6.54 -49.29
CA LEU A 91 -4.82 -6.05 -50.33
C LEU A 91 -5.51 -7.24 -51.02
N SER A 92 -6.82 -7.35 -50.86
CA SER A 92 -7.67 -8.01 -51.84
C SER A 92 -8.56 -6.94 -52.48
N ASN A 93 -8.34 -6.72 -53.77
CA ASN A 93 -9.22 -5.93 -54.64
C ASN A 93 -10.63 -6.53 -54.57
N GLN A 94 -11.57 -5.83 -53.96
CA GLN A 94 -13.00 -6.01 -54.24
C GLN A 94 -13.62 -4.66 -54.58
N SER A 95 -14.19 -4.62 -55.78
CA SER A 95 -14.95 -3.51 -56.36
C SER A 95 -16.10 -3.06 -55.43
N PRO A 96 -16.59 -1.80 -55.55
CA PRO A 96 -17.60 -1.26 -54.64
C PRO A 96 -18.98 -1.87 -54.94
N GLY A 97 -19.25 -3.03 -54.34
CA GLY A 97 -20.53 -3.71 -54.39
C GLY A 97 -21.49 -3.17 -53.33
N SER A 98 -22.57 -2.55 -53.78
CA SER A 98 -23.74 -2.16 -52.98
C SER A 98 -24.18 -3.30 -52.05
N THR A 99 -24.04 -3.12 -50.74
CA THR A 99 -24.51 -4.10 -49.75
C THR A 99 -26.04 -4.04 -49.67
N SER A 100 -26.70 -5.13 -50.07
CA SER A 100 -28.17 -5.24 -50.02
C SER A 100 -28.73 -4.94 -48.63
N PRO A 101 -29.86 -4.21 -48.51
CA PRO A 101 -30.48 -3.81 -47.23
C PRO A 101 -30.71 -4.96 -46.25
N ALA A 102 -31.03 -6.16 -46.75
CA ALA A 102 -31.25 -7.37 -45.95
C ALA A 102 -29.99 -7.84 -45.19
N ARG A 103 -28.79 -7.70 -45.79
CA ARG A 103 -27.51 -8.08 -45.14
C ARG A 103 -27.13 -7.09 -44.04
N ARG A 104 -27.54 -5.82 -44.15
CA ARG A 104 -27.35 -4.79 -43.11
C ARG A 104 -28.26 -5.06 -41.90
N GLN A 105 -29.53 -5.42 -42.12
CA GLN A 105 -30.47 -5.76 -41.03
C GLN A 105 -30.07 -7.02 -40.24
N ASN A 106 -29.57 -8.08 -40.91
CA ASN A 106 -29.07 -9.27 -40.20
C ASN A 106 -27.83 -8.97 -39.34
N LYS A 107 -26.87 -8.20 -39.85
CA LYS A 107 -25.72 -7.73 -39.05
C LYS A 107 -26.15 -6.89 -37.84
N GLU A 108 -27.18 -6.05 -37.99
CA GLU A 108 -27.67 -5.19 -36.92
C GLU A 108 -28.40 -5.97 -35.81
N LYS A 109 -29.07 -7.07 -36.15
CA LYS A 109 -29.61 -8.05 -35.18
C LYS A 109 -28.49 -8.81 -34.45
N GLU A 110 -27.51 -9.32 -35.19
CA GLU A 110 -26.36 -10.07 -34.67
C GLU A 110 -25.48 -9.23 -33.72
N ILE A 111 -25.31 -7.94 -34.01
CA ILE A 111 -24.58 -7.00 -33.14
C ILE A 111 -25.34 -6.73 -31.82
N LYS A 112 -26.68 -6.69 -31.85
CA LYS A 112 -27.50 -6.53 -30.64
C LYS A 112 -27.50 -7.78 -29.74
N GLU A 113 -27.24 -8.96 -30.30
CA GLU A 113 -27.16 -10.22 -29.54
C GLU A 113 -25.79 -10.42 -28.86
N THR A 114 -24.75 -9.72 -29.30
CA THR A 114 -23.35 -9.97 -28.86
C THR A 114 -22.73 -8.87 -27.99
N LYS A 115 -23.31 -7.66 -27.95
CA LYS A 115 -22.77 -6.50 -27.21
C LYS A 115 -23.85 -5.79 -26.39
N ILE A 116 -23.47 -5.28 -25.22
CA ILE A 116 -24.30 -4.45 -24.34
C ILE A 116 -23.64 -3.10 -24.10
N THR A 117 -24.41 -2.01 -24.15
CA THR A 117 -23.91 -0.67 -23.82
C THR A 117 -24.47 -0.22 -22.48
N ILE A 118 -23.59 0.06 -21.53
CA ILE A 118 -23.93 0.52 -20.18
C ILE A 118 -23.17 1.83 -19.94
N ASN A 119 -23.87 2.89 -19.53
CA ASN A 119 -23.27 4.21 -19.30
C ASN A 119 -22.35 4.68 -20.45
N CYS A 120 -22.82 4.50 -21.68
CA CYS A 120 -22.13 4.85 -22.93
C CYS A 120 -20.84 4.06 -23.23
N VAL A 121 -20.48 3.04 -22.43
CA VAL A 121 -19.40 2.08 -22.74
C VAL A 121 -20.00 0.78 -23.26
N THR A 122 -19.44 0.24 -24.34
CA THR A 122 -19.90 -1.02 -24.92
C THR A 122 -19.02 -2.19 -24.46
N PHE A 123 -19.66 -3.19 -23.86
CA PHE A 123 -19.07 -4.43 -23.37
C PHE A 123 -19.58 -5.63 -24.18
N PRO A 124 -18.85 -6.76 -24.23
CA PRO A 124 -19.39 -8.02 -24.72
C PRO A 124 -20.53 -8.52 -23.82
N VAL A 125 -21.50 -9.24 -24.38
CA VAL A 125 -22.53 -9.95 -23.61
C VAL A 125 -21.87 -11.11 -22.83
N PRO A 126 -22.30 -11.45 -21.60
CA PRO A 126 -21.59 -12.44 -20.76
C PRO A 126 -21.33 -13.81 -21.42
N ALA A 127 -22.21 -14.26 -22.31
CA ALA A 127 -22.04 -15.53 -23.04
C ALA A 127 -20.86 -15.51 -24.03
N SER A 128 -20.51 -14.34 -24.59
CA SER A 128 -19.34 -14.14 -25.47
C SER A 128 -18.12 -13.60 -24.72
N ALA A 129 -18.26 -13.20 -23.45
CA ALA A 129 -17.17 -12.67 -22.62
C ALA A 129 -16.19 -13.75 -22.12
N LEU A 130 -16.55 -15.04 -22.22
CA LEU A 130 -15.72 -16.18 -21.79
C LEU A 130 -14.35 -16.28 -22.48
N GLU A 131 -14.15 -15.56 -23.58
CA GLU A 131 -12.90 -15.55 -24.36
C GLU A 131 -12.01 -14.31 -24.12
N GLN A 132 -12.45 -13.31 -23.35
CA GLN A 132 -11.67 -12.08 -23.18
C GLN A 132 -10.53 -12.28 -22.17
N GLN A 133 -9.30 -12.32 -22.67
CA GLN A 133 -8.10 -12.38 -21.84
C GLN A 133 -7.87 -11.04 -21.11
N LEU A 134 -7.39 -11.12 -19.86
CA LEU A 134 -6.94 -9.96 -19.10
C LEU A 134 -5.67 -9.37 -19.72
N LEU A 135 -5.48 -8.05 -19.57
CA LEU A 135 -4.26 -7.37 -20.01
C LEU A 135 -3.06 -7.82 -19.19
N LYS A 136 -3.23 -8.05 -17.88
CA LYS A 136 -2.21 -8.60 -16.98
C LYS A 136 -2.77 -9.83 -16.23
N PRO A 137 -2.78 -11.03 -16.86
CA PRO A 137 -3.51 -12.20 -16.37
C PRO A 137 -3.01 -12.80 -15.04
N SER A 138 -1.77 -12.50 -14.65
CA SER A 138 -1.19 -12.94 -13.37
C SER A 138 -1.29 -11.90 -12.26
N GLU A 139 -1.94 -10.76 -12.52
CA GLU A 139 -1.94 -9.62 -11.60
C GLU A 139 -3.34 -9.03 -11.42
N TRP A 140 -3.59 -8.49 -10.24
CA TRP A 140 -4.81 -7.72 -9.96
C TRP A 140 -4.61 -6.25 -10.35
N SER A 141 -4.44 -6.03 -11.65
CA SER A 141 -4.05 -4.74 -12.21
C SER A 141 -5.20 -3.72 -12.22
N TYR A 142 -4.90 -2.44 -11.95
CA TYR A 142 -5.88 -1.37 -12.08
C TYR A 142 -6.46 -1.25 -13.49
N CYS A 143 -5.69 -1.63 -14.52
CA CYS A 143 -6.17 -1.59 -15.90
C CYS A 143 -7.14 -2.73 -16.26
N ASP A 144 -7.36 -3.71 -15.40
CA ASP A 144 -8.23 -4.87 -15.72
C ASP A 144 -9.59 -4.81 -15.03
N TYR A 145 -9.69 -4.17 -13.85
CA TYR A 145 -10.84 -4.33 -12.95
C TYR A 145 -11.67 -3.06 -12.71
N PHE A 146 -11.34 -1.93 -13.34
CA PHE A 146 -11.96 -0.63 -13.08
C PHE A 146 -12.67 -0.01 -14.30
N TRP A 147 -13.32 -0.85 -15.11
CA TRP A 147 -14.01 -0.44 -16.34
C TRP A 147 -15.46 -0.01 -16.15
N ALA A 148 -16.20 -0.73 -15.30
CA ALA A 148 -17.61 -0.47 -15.07
C ALA A 148 -17.81 0.60 -13.98
N ASP A 149 -18.84 1.42 -14.13
CA ASP A 149 -19.26 2.33 -13.08
C ASP A 149 -19.97 1.55 -11.96
N LYS A 150 -19.77 1.97 -10.71
CA LYS A 150 -20.44 1.39 -9.54
C LYS A 150 -21.46 2.36 -8.98
N LYS A 151 -22.46 1.84 -8.24
CA LYS A 151 -23.29 2.68 -7.38
C LYS A 151 -22.66 2.75 -5.99
N ASP A 152 -22.53 3.95 -5.43
CA ASP A 152 -22.15 4.11 -4.04
C ASP A 152 -23.34 3.75 -3.11
N PRO A 153 -23.12 3.63 -1.79
CA PRO A 153 -24.19 3.33 -0.83
C PRO A 153 -25.30 4.40 -0.79
N GLN A 154 -25.03 5.61 -1.28
CA GLN A 154 -25.97 6.72 -1.39
C GLN A 154 -26.76 6.70 -2.71
N GLY A 155 -26.47 5.75 -3.60
CA GLY A 155 -27.12 5.56 -4.89
C GLY A 155 -26.53 6.37 -6.05
N ALA A 156 -25.48 7.15 -5.82
CA ALA A 156 -24.79 7.90 -6.87
C ALA A 156 -23.88 6.98 -7.71
N THR A 157 -23.84 7.23 -9.02
CA THR A 157 -22.96 6.50 -9.94
C THR A 157 -21.56 7.08 -9.86
N VAL A 158 -20.58 6.24 -9.52
CA VAL A 158 -19.16 6.56 -9.40
C VAL A 158 -18.39 5.76 -10.44
N SER A 159 -17.55 6.43 -11.23
CA SER A 159 -16.76 5.74 -12.26
C SER A 159 -15.67 4.86 -11.65
N GLY A 160 -15.26 3.80 -12.34
CA GLY A 160 -14.14 2.96 -11.89
C GLY A 160 -12.85 3.76 -11.68
N PHE A 161 -12.57 4.73 -12.56
CA PHE A 161 -11.40 5.61 -12.43
C PHE A 161 -11.45 6.49 -11.17
N GLU A 162 -12.62 7.02 -10.83
CA GLU A 162 -12.80 7.83 -9.63
C GLU A 162 -12.49 7.01 -8.35
N VAL A 163 -12.79 5.71 -8.34
CA VAL A 163 -12.40 4.82 -7.23
C VAL A 163 -10.88 4.79 -7.06
N LEU A 164 -10.14 4.71 -8.16
CA LEU A 164 -8.66 4.73 -8.14
C LEU A 164 -8.15 6.08 -7.62
N LEU A 165 -8.71 7.20 -8.06
CA LEU A 165 -8.32 8.53 -7.58
C LEU A 165 -8.59 8.69 -6.08
N GLN A 166 -9.74 8.23 -5.59
CA GLN A 166 -10.04 8.26 -4.15
C GLN A 166 -9.05 7.40 -3.35
N LYS A 167 -8.62 6.25 -3.90
CA LYS A 167 -7.57 5.42 -3.28
C LYS A 167 -6.23 6.18 -3.18
N GLN A 168 -5.85 6.93 -4.21
CA GLN A 168 -4.62 7.74 -4.22
C GLN A 168 -4.68 8.87 -3.18
N LEU A 169 -5.79 9.61 -3.14
CA LEU A 169 -6.01 10.69 -2.17
C LEU A 169 -6.01 10.15 -0.73
N LYS A 170 -6.68 9.02 -0.49
CA LYS A 170 -6.65 8.34 0.80
C LYS A 170 -5.23 7.89 1.16
N GLY A 171 -4.47 7.35 0.20
CA GLY A 171 -3.06 6.98 0.42
C GLY A 171 -2.19 8.14 0.91
N LYS A 172 -2.34 9.33 0.29
CA LYS A 172 -1.65 10.56 0.72
C LYS A 172 -2.11 11.03 2.11
N GLN A 173 -3.40 10.89 2.43
CA GLN A 173 -3.94 11.23 3.74
C GLN A 173 -3.37 10.31 4.84
N MET A 174 -3.36 9.00 4.63
CA MET A 174 -2.79 8.04 5.60
C MET A 174 -1.30 8.30 5.87
N GLN A 175 -0.53 8.62 4.83
CA GLN A 175 0.87 9.02 4.97
C GLN A 175 1.03 10.27 5.84
N LYS A 176 0.14 11.27 5.70
CA LYS A 176 0.15 12.47 6.54
C LYS A 176 -0.13 12.14 8.01
N GLU A 177 -1.13 11.30 8.26
CA GLU A 177 -1.46 10.84 9.62
C GLU A 177 -0.31 10.04 10.25
N MET A 178 0.40 9.23 9.47
CA MET A 178 1.63 8.56 9.93
C MET A 178 2.72 9.57 10.33
N ALA A 179 2.91 10.64 9.56
CA ALA A 179 3.86 11.70 9.93
C ALA A 179 3.42 12.41 11.23
N GLU A 180 2.13 12.70 11.38
CA GLU A 180 1.56 13.28 12.60
C GLU A 180 1.79 12.37 13.83
N PHE A 181 1.65 11.05 13.67
CA PHE A 181 1.99 10.09 14.72
C PHE A 181 3.47 10.14 15.12
N ILE A 182 4.40 10.20 14.14
CA ILE A 182 5.83 10.34 14.43
C ILE A 182 6.14 11.67 15.13
N ARG A 183 5.44 12.75 14.79
CA ARG A 183 5.55 14.04 15.49
C ARG A 183 5.17 13.93 16.97
N GLU A 184 4.09 13.24 17.30
CA GLU A 184 3.72 13.02 18.70
C GLU A 184 4.78 12.18 19.42
N ARG A 185 5.36 11.17 18.75
CA ARG A 185 6.50 10.43 19.30
C ARG A 185 7.70 11.34 19.57
N ILE A 186 8.05 12.25 18.65
CA ILE A 186 9.14 13.22 18.82
C ILE A 186 8.92 14.09 20.06
N LYS A 187 7.71 14.62 20.26
CA LYS A 187 7.38 15.43 21.45
C LYS A 187 7.56 14.66 22.76
N ILE A 188 7.15 13.39 22.79
CA ILE A 188 7.35 12.52 23.96
C ILE A 188 8.84 12.38 24.28
N GLU A 189 9.67 12.14 23.27
CA GLU A 189 11.13 12.01 23.45
C GLU A 189 11.77 13.33 23.92
N GLU A 190 11.34 14.46 23.37
CA GLU A 190 11.82 15.79 23.78
C GLU A 190 11.46 16.10 25.24
N GLU A 191 10.25 15.76 25.67
CA GLU A 191 9.82 15.94 27.06
C GLU A 191 10.57 15.00 28.02
N TYR A 192 10.77 13.74 27.62
CA TYR A 192 11.56 12.77 28.38
C TYR A 192 13.00 13.25 28.58
N ALA A 193 13.68 13.63 27.49
CA ALA A 193 15.03 14.19 27.54
C ALA A 193 15.11 15.44 28.41
N LYS A 194 14.14 16.35 28.30
CA LYS A 194 14.08 17.56 29.13
C LYS A 194 13.97 17.23 30.62
N ASN A 195 13.15 16.25 30.99
CA ASN A 195 12.97 15.85 32.38
C ASN A 195 14.23 15.19 32.96
N LEU A 196 14.90 14.33 32.18
CA LEU A 196 16.19 13.74 32.55
C LEU A 196 17.28 14.80 32.75
N SER A 197 17.41 15.74 31.81
CA SER A 197 18.36 16.85 31.89
C SER A 197 18.10 17.76 33.11
N LYS A 198 16.83 17.95 33.48
CA LYS A 198 16.49 18.69 34.70
C LYS A 198 16.87 17.90 35.96
N LEU A 199 16.64 16.59 35.96
CA LEU A 199 16.94 15.72 37.10
C LEU A 199 18.45 15.57 37.32
N SER A 200 19.25 15.49 36.27
CA SER A 200 20.72 15.37 36.37
C SER A 200 21.36 16.56 37.08
N MET A 201 20.74 17.75 36.99
CA MET A 201 21.22 18.98 37.62
C MET A 201 20.76 19.18 39.07
N PHE A 202 19.89 18.30 39.59
CA PHE A 202 19.37 18.45 40.95
C PHE A 202 20.47 18.18 42.01
N PRO A 203 20.61 19.05 43.03
CA PRO A 203 21.69 18.93 44.02
C PRO A 203 21.40 17.86 45.11
N MET A 204 20.71 16.77 44.75
CA MET A 204 20.42 15.69 45.70
C MET A 204 21.70 14.93 46.05
N ALA A 205 21.90 14.71 47.36
CA ALA A 205 23.07 14.07 47.94
C ALA A 205 24.40 14.63 47.38
N ALA A 206 24.47 15.94 47.10
CA ALA A 206 25.67 16.59 46.59
C ALA A 206 26.79 16.73 47.63
N GLN A 207 26.49 16.46 48.91
CA GLN A 207 27.43 16.46 50.01
C GLN A 207 28.05 15.07 50.27
N GLU A 208 27.69 14.05 49.48
CA GLU A 208 28.39 12.76 49.56
C GLU A 208 29.82 12.93 49.04
N GLU A 209 30.78 12.42 49.80
CA GLU A 209 32.22 12.64 49.58
C GLU A 209 32.94 11.32 49.22
N GLY A 210 34.24 11.42 48.94
CA GLY A 210 35.07 10.26 48.65
C GLY A 210 34.70 9.56 47.35
N THR A 211 35.16 8.32 47.22
CA THR A 211 34.93 7.47 46.04
C THR A 211 33.44 7.17 45.82
N LEU A 212 32.64 7.07 46.90
CA LEU A 212 31.19 6.95 46.80
C LEU A 212 30.53 8.21 46.22
N GLY A 213 30.96 9.41 46.67
CA GLY A 213 30.49 10.69 46.15
C GLY A 213 30.80 10.88 44.66
N GLU A 214 32.00 10.48 44.22
CA GLU A 214 32.38 10.49 42.79
C GLU A 214 31.48 9.58 41.94
N ALA A 215 31.20 8.35 42.40
CA ALA A 215 30.30 7.43 41.71
C ALA A 215 28.86 7.97 41.63
N TRP A 216 28.36 8.59 42.72
CA TRP A 216 27.05 9.25 42.73
C TRP A 216 26.99 10.44 41.76
N ALA A 217 28.03 11.27 41.72
CA ALA A 217 28.12 12.39 40.79
C ALA A 217 28.10 11.90 39.32
N GLN A 218 28.80 10.81 39.02
CA GLN A 218 28.81 10.23 37.67
C GLN A 218 27.47 9.60 37.28
N LEU A 219 26.74 8.99 38.22
CA LEU A 219 25.38 8.52 37.96
C LEU A 219 24.44 9.68 37.61
N LYS A 220 24.52 10.82 38.31
CA LYS A 220 23.74 12.01 37.93
C LYS A 220 24.15 12.53 36.56
N LYS A 221 25.44 12.50 36.22
CA LYS A 221 25.93 12.88 34.89
C LYS A 221 25.42 11.94 33.79
N SER A 222 25.34 10.63 34.02
CA SER A 222 24.85 9.68 33.00
C SER A 222 23.39 9.96 32.63
N LEU A 223 22.56 10.51 33.53
CA LEU A 223 21.21 11.00 33.18
C LEU A 223 21.23 12.18 32.19
N ALA A 224 22.25 13.04 32.26
CA ALA A 224 22.44 14.11 31.27
C ALA A 224 22.86 13.53 29.91
N ASP A 225 23.73 12.52 29.92
CA ASP A 225 24.17 11.82 28.71
C ASP A 225 22.99 11.06 28.06
N GLU A 226 22.15 10.38 28.85
CA GLU A 226 20.89 9.76 28.40
C GLU A 226 19.94 10.79 27.78
N ALA A 227 19.77 11.96 28.42
CA ALA A 227 18.97 13.05 27.87
C ALA A 227 19.47 13.48 26.48
N GLU A 228 20.78 13.58 26.28
CA GLU A 228 21.37 13.93 24.99
C GLU A 228 21.13 12.84 23.93
N VAL A 229 21.23 11.56 24.30
CA VAL A 229 20.91 10.42 23.42
C VAL A 229 19.47 10.50 22.91
N HIS A 230 18.51 10.73 23.81
CA HIS A 230 17.09 10.83 23.47
C HIS A 230 16.76 12.09 22.64
N LEU A 231 17.42 13.22 22.92
CA LEU A 231 17.25 14.45 22.13
C LEU A 231 17.83 14.31 20.71
N LYS A 232 18.96 13.60 20.55
CA LYS A 232 19.49 13.26 19.23
C LYS A 232 18.56 12.31 18.48
N PHE A 233 17.97 11.34 19.17
CA PHE A 233 16.98 10.43 18.58
C PHE A 233 15.74 11.18 18.07
N SER A 234 15.18 12.10 18.85
CA SER A 234 14.03 12.91 18.43
C SER A 234 14.35 13.75 17.18
N SER A 235 15.55 14.32 17.13
CA SER A 235 16.05 15.09 15.98
C SER A 235 16.17 14.21 14.73
N LYS A 236 16.74 12.99 14.85
CA LYS A 236 16.84 12.03 13.74
C LYS A 236 15.47 11.56 13.27
N LEU A 237 14.53 11.27 14.19
CA LEU A 237 13.14 10.93 13.83
C LEU A 237 12.51 12.03 12.99
N GLN A 238 12.72 13.29 13.36
CA GLN A 238 12.19 14.42 12.61
C GLN A 238 12.76 14.48 11.19
N SER A 239 14.09 14.39 11.04
CA SER A 239 14.76 14.57 9.74
C SER A 239 14.66 13.37 8.82
N GLU A 240 14.69 12.15 9.36
CA GLU A 240 14.83 10.91 8.58
C GLU A 240 13.52 10.14 8.42
N VAL A 241 12.48 10.45 9.21
CA VAL A 241 11.19 9.75 9.17
C VAL A 241 10.03 10.71 8.98
N GLU A 242 9.82 11.66 9.89
CA GLU A 242 8.66 12.57 9.87
C GLU A 242 8.65 13.46 8.62
N LYS A 243 9.74 14.19 8.37
CA LYS A 243 9.84 15.10 7.22
C LYS A 243 9.71 14.35 5.89
N PRO A 244 10.41 13.23 5.63
CA PRO A 244 10.22 12.44 4.41
C PRO A 244 8.79 11.93 4.24
N LEU A 245 8.12 11.45 5.30
CA LEU A 245 6.71 11.08 5.24
C LEU A 245 5.84 12.28 4.84
N LEU A 246 6.08 13.47 5.38
CA LEU A 246 5.25 14.64 5.08
C LEU A 246 5.45 15.14 3.64
N THR A 247 6.70 15.22 3.19
CA THR A 247 7.09 15.85 1.92
C THR A 247 7.01 14.92 0.71
N PHE A 248 6.92 13.60 0.90
CA PHE A 248 6.83 12.65 -0.23
C PHE A 248 5.65 12.97 -1.16
N ARG A 249 5.94 13.11 -2.46
CA ARG A 249 5.06 13.61 -3.54
C ARG A 249 4.53 15.05 -3.39
N GLY A 250 5.03 15.81 -2.42
CA GLY A 250 4.81 17.26 -2.27
C GLY A 250 3.35 17.72 -2.29
N ASP A 251 3.17 19.03 -2.48
CA ASP A 251 1.84 19.68 -2.49
C ASP A 251 1.14 19.59 -3.85
N ASN A 252 1.88 19.29 -4.92
CA ASN A 252 1.34 19.20 -6.27
C ASN A 252 0.51 17.92 -6.49
N PHE A 253 0.68 16.89 -5.66
CA PHE A 253 -0.02 15.62 -5.80
C PHE A 253 -1.54 15.76 -5.99
N LYS A 254 -2.20 16.59 -5.19
CA LYS A 254 -3.66 16.82 -5.31
C LYS A 254 -4.02 17.53 -6.63
N LYS A 255 -3.16 18.41 -7.12
CA LYS A 255 -3.35 19.08 -8.42
C LYS A 255 -3.17 18.08 -9.55
N ASP A 256 -2.20 17.19 -9.46
CA ASP A 256 -1.94 16.18 -10.49
C ASP A 256 -3.07 15.14 -10.54
N MET A 257 -3.59 14.68 -9.39
CA MET A 257 -4.79 13.84 -9.34
C MET A 257 -5.99 14.51 -10.02
N LYS A 258 -6.19 15.82 -9.83
CA LYS A 258 -7.23 16.57 -10.54
C LYS A 258 -6.97 16.63 -12.04
N LYS A 259 -5.72 16.74 -12.51
CA LYS A 259 -5.42 16.74 -13.95
C LYS A 259 -5.81 15.41 -14.58
N TYR A 260 -5.47 14.29 -13.94
CA TYR A 260 -5.88 12.96 -14.41
C TYR A 260 -7.40 12.81 -14.44
N ASP A 261 -8.08 13.27 -13.38
CA ASP A 261 -9.54 13.28 -13.30
C ASP A 261 -10.19 14.03 -14.47
N HIS A 262 -9.78 15.28 -14.70
CA HIS A 262 -10.31 16.11 -15.78
C HIS A 262 -10.05 15.49 -17.16
N HIS A 263 -8.84 14.97 -17.39
CA HIS A 263 -8.48 14.34 -18.66
C HIS A 263 -9.37 13.15 -19.00
N ILE A 264 -9.55 12.22 -18.05
CA ILE A 264 -10.41 11.03 -18.25
C ILE A 264 -11.89 11.44 -18.33
N ALA A 265 -12.34 12.41 -17.52
CA ALA A 265 -13.70 12.92 -17.56
C ALA A 265 -14.05 13.58 -18.91
N ASP A 266 -13.13 14.35 -19.50
CA ASP A 266 -13.32 14.97 -20.81
C ASP A 266 -13.44 13.91 -21.93
N LEU A 267 -12.68 12.82 -21.86
CA LEU A 267 -12.80 11.70 -22.79
C LEU A 267 -14.15 10.99 -22.63
N ARG A 268 -14.60 10.77 -21.39
CA ARG A 268 -15.94 10.21 -21.10
C ARG A 268 -17.05 11.12 -21.63
N LYS A 269 -16.93 12.44 -21.47
CA LYS A 269 -17.89 13.42 -22.02
C LYS A 269 -17.95 13.36 -23.54
N GLN A 270 -16.80 13.21 -24.21
CA GLN A 270 -16.76 13.00 -25.66
C GLN A 270 -17.47 11.69 -26.05
N GLN A 271 -17.24 10.60 -25.32
CA GLN A 271 -17.89 9.31 -25.55
C GLN A 271 -19.42 9.39 -25.40
N VAL A 272 -19.93 10.08 -24.37
CA VAL A 272 -21.37 10.34 -24.17
C VAL A 272 -21.96 11.12 -25.35
N SER A 273 -21.26 12.16 -25.81
CA SER A 273 -21.70 12.95 -26.98
C SER A 273 -21.75 12.11 -28.26
N ARG A 274 -20.74 11.26 -28.50
CA ARG A 274 -20.72 10.35 -29.65
C ARG A 274 -21.84 9.30 -29.57
N TYR A 275 -22.09 8.74 -28.39
CA TYR A 275 -23.18 7.79 -28.17
C TYR A 275 -24.55 8.43 -28.46
N ALA A 276 -24.80 9.66 -27.98
CA ALA A 276 -26.03 10.39 -28.28
C ALA A 276 -26.21 10.63 -29.80
N ALA A 277 -25.12 10.89 -30.53
CA ALA A 277 -25.16 11.02 -31.99
C ALA A 277 -25.52 9.69 -32.69
N VAL A 278 -24.99 8.55 -32.20
CA VAL A 278 -25.35 7.21 -32.69
C VAL A 278 -26.84 6.94 -32.46
N GLU A 279 -27.37 7.17 -31.26
CA GLU A 279 -28.79 6.95 -30.98
C GLU A 279 -29.70 7.84 -31.85
N LYS A 280 -29.31 9.10 -32.05
CA LYS A 280 -30.02 10.01 -32.96
C LYS A 280 -30.01 9.51 -34.40
N ALA A 281 -28.86 9.06 -34.91
CA ALA A 281 -28.74 8.51 -36.26
C ALA A 281 -29.51 7.20 -36.43
N ARG A 282 -29.51 6.33 -35.40
CA ARG A 282 -30.28 5.07 -35.39
C ARG A 282 -31.78 5.36 -35.45
N LYS A 283 -32.27 6.33 -34.65
CA LYS A 283 -33.67 6.77 -34.72
C LYS A 283 -34.01 7.33 -36.10
N ALA A 284 -33.15 8.18 -36.67
CA ALA A 284 -33.36 8.74 -38.00
C ALA A 284 -33.42 7.65 -39.07
N LEU A 285 -32.56 6.63 -39.00
CA LEU A 285 -32.60 5.49 -39.91
C LEU A 285 -33.92 4.72 -39.79
N ALA A 286 -34.36 4.40 -38.56
CA ALA A 286 -35.62 3.71 -38.32
C ALA A 286 -36.82 4.50 -38.88
N ASP A 287 -36.86 5.82 -38.66
CA ASP A 287 -37.91 6.69 -39.19
C ASP A 287 -37.91 6.72 -40.73
N ARG A 288 -36.72 6.69 -41.38
CA ARG A 288 -36.60 6.64 -42.86
C ARG A 288 -36.92 5.27 -43.45
N GLN A 289 -36.62 4.18 -42.73
CA GLN A 289 -37.01 2.83 -43.13
C GLN A 289 -38.54 2.67 -43.09
N LYS A 290 -39.19 3.20 -42.06
CA LYS A 290 -40.65 3.23 -41.95
C LYS A 290 -41.31 4.05 -43.07
N ASP A 291 -40.77 5.24 -43.40
CA ASP A 291 -41.25 6.06 -44.52
C ASP A 291 -41.12 5.32 -45.87
N LEU A 292 -40.01 4.61 -46.08
CA LEU A 292 -39.82 3.79 -47.27
C LEU A 292 -40.85 2.65 -47.35
N GLU A 293 -41.06 1.93 -46.25
CA GLU A 293 -42.03 0.83 -46.17
C GLU A 293 -43.46 1.29 -46.48
N VAL A 294 -43.90 2.40 -45.89
CA VAL A 294 -45.23 2.99 -46.15
C VAL A 294 -45.38 3.38 -47.63
N LYS A 295 -44.34 3.98 -48.24
CA LYS A 295 -44.39 4.33 -49.67
C LYS A 295 -44.38 3.11 -50.57
N THR A 296 -43.69 2.03 -50.19
CA THR A 296 -43.75 0.75 -50.90
C THR A 296 -45.16 0.15 -50.84
N GLN A 297 -45.81 0.16 -49.68
CA GLN A 297 -47.21 -0.27 -49.55
C GLN A 297 -48.18 0.60 -50.38
N GLN A 298 -47.93 1.91 -50.47
CA GLN A 298 -48.74 2.83 -51.29
C GLN A 298 -48.70 2.46 -52.78
N LEU A 299 -47.57 1.94 -53.28
CA LEU A 299 -47.43 1.48 -54.67
C LEU A 299 -48.27 0.23 -54.96
N GLU A 300 -48.40 -0.68 -53.98
CA GLU A 300 -49.26 -1.87 -54.09
C GLU A 300 -50.75 -1.51 -54.19
N ILE A 301 -51.15 -0.39 -53.58
CA ILE A 301 -52.54 0.10 -53.60
C ILE A 301 -52.82 0.93 -54.87
N LYS A 302 -51.88 1.79 -55.29
CA LYS A 302 -52.08 2.69 -56.43
C LYS A 302 -50.77 2.91 -57.21
N LEU A 303 -50.69 2.24 -58.35
CA LEU A 303 -49.57 2.38 -59.28
C LEU A 303 -49.63 3.73 -60.00
N SER A 304 -48.59 4.55 -59.82
CA SER A 304 -48.44 5.84 -60.50
C SER A 304 -46.96 6.17 -60.60
N ASN A 305 -46.56 6.79 -61.71
CA ASN A 305 -45.19 7.29 -61.91
C ASN A 305 -44.72 8.21 -60.77
N LYS A 306 -45.65 8.94 -60.14
CA LYS A 306 -45.36 9.77 -58.95
C LYS A 306 -44.97 8.91 -57.73
N THR A 307 -45.68 7.82 -57.49
CA THR A 307 -45.40 6.89 -56.38
C THR A 307 -44.05 6.20 -56.55
N GLU A 308 -43.67 5.83 -57.79
CA GLU A 308 -42.35 5.27 -58.08
C GLU A 308 -41.20 6.25 -57.78
N GLU A 309 -41.34 7.52 -58.17
CA GLU A 309 -40.34 8.55 -57.87
C GLU A 309 -40.22 8.84 -56.36
N ASP A 310 -41.35 8.85 -55.64
CA ASP A 310 -41.35 9.02 -54.18
C ASP A 310 -40.66 7.85 -53.46
N ILE A 311 -40.80 6.62 -53.97
CA ILE A 311 -40.05 5.44 -53.47
C ILE A 311 -38.56 5.58 -53.75
N LYS A 312 -38.15 5.96 -54.98
CA LYS A 312 -36.73 6.19 -55.29
C LYS A 312 -36.12 7.23 -54.34
N LYS A 313 -36.85 8.31 -54.07
CA LYS A 313 -36.44 9.38 -53.14
C LYS A 313 -36.35 8.88 -51.69
N ALA A 314 -37.35 8.13 -51.22
CA ALA A 314 -37.35 7.55 -49.87
C ALA A 314 -36.21 6.54 -49.68
N ARG A 315 -35.94 5.70 -50.69
CA ARG A 315 -34.83 4.75 -50.70
C ARG A 315 -33.49 5.46 -50.58
N ARG A 316 -33.23 6.49 -51.40
CA ARG A 316 -32.01 7.31 -51.30
C ARG A 316 -31.83 7.91 -49.90
N LYS A 317 -32.92 8.46 -49.33
CA LYS A 317 -32.91 9.02 -47.96
C LYS A 317 -32.64 7.97 -46.87
N SER A 318 -33.15 6.74 -47.04
CA SER A 318 -32.87 5.63 -46.11
C SER A 318 -31.42 5.16 -46.24
N THR A 319 -30.87 5.06 -47.45
CA THR A 319 -29.45 4.72 -47.67
C THR A 319 -28.55 5.77 -47.02
N GLN A 320 -28.82 7.06 -47.27
CA GLN A 320 -28.06 8.17 -46.68
C GLN A 320 -28.07 8.12 -45.15
N ALA A 321 -29.23 7.85 -44.53
CA ALA A 321 -29.34 7.73 -43.07
C ALA A 321 -28.53 6.53 -42.53
N GLY A 322 -28.41 5.45 -43.31
CA GLY A 322 -27.58 4.29 -42.98
C GLY A 322 -26.08 4.63 -43.03
N ASP A 323 -25.65 5.39 -44.04
CA ASP A 323 -24.26 5.83 -44.16
C ASP A 323 -23.90 6.86 -43.07
N ASP A 324 -24.85 7.71 -42.67
CA ASP A 324 -24.71 8.60 -41.51
C ASP A 324 -24.59 7.84 -40.19
N LEU A 325 -25.40 6.80 -39.98
CA LEU A 325 -25.28 5.92 -38.81
C LEU A 325 -23.90 5.24 -38.77
N MET A 326 -23.42 4.72 -39.90
CA MET A 326 -22.09 4.11 -40.01
C MET A 326 -21.00 5.08 -39.57
N ARG A 327 -21.00 6.31 -40.10
CA ARG A 327 -20.07 7.36 -39.72
C ARG A 327 -20.17 7.72 -38.22
N CYS A 328 -21.38 7.79 -37.67
CA CYS A 328 -21.58 8.06 -36.24
C CYS A 328 -21.02 6.92 -35.36
N VAL A 329 -21.20 5.67 -35.76
CA VAL A 329 -20.66 4.49 -35.07
C VAL A 329 -19.13 4.46 -35.13
N ASP A 330 -18.53 4.80 -36.28
CA ASP A 330 -17.07 4.86 -36.42
C ASP A 330 -16.47 5.91 -35.48
N LEU A 331 -17.08 7.10 -35.41
CA LEU A 331 -16.64 8.16 -34.49
C LEU A 331 -16.85 7.79 -33.01
N TYR A 332 -17.89 7.02 -32.69
CA TYR A 332 -18.08 6.47 -31.35
C TYR A 332 -16.98 5.46 -30.99
N ASN A 333 -16.69 4.52 -31.89
CA ASN A 333 -15.64 3.52 -31.67
C ASN A 333 -14.26 4.18 -31.54
N GLN A 334 -13.94 5.18 -32.36
CA GLN A 334 -12.70 5.96 -32.22
C GLN A 334 -12.60 6.66 -30.86
N ALA A 335 -13.68 7.30 -30.40
CA ALA A 335 -13.71 7.93 -29.08
C ALA A 335 -13.56 6.91 -27.95
N GLN A 336 -14.19 5.73 -28.09
CA GLN A 336 -14.08 4.64 -27.12
C GLN A 336 -12.67 4.05 -27.08
N SER A 337 -12.03 3.81 -28.22
CA SER A 337 -10.64 3.33 -28.28
C SER A 337 -9.67 4.33 -27.67
N LYS A 338 -9.83 5.62 -27.96
CA LYS A 338 -9.01 6.67 -27.34
C LYS A 338 -9.17 6.71 -25.82
N TRP A 339 -10.41 6.66 -25.33
CA TRP A 339 -10.68 6.59 -23.89
C TRP A 339 -10.08 5.31 -23.28
N PHE A 340 -10.21 4.17 -23.95
CA PHE A 340 -9.68 2.89 -23.50
C PHE A 340 -8.16 2.95 -23.32
N GLU A 341 -7.41 3.39 -24.34
CA GLU A 341 -5.94 3.48 -24.28
C GLU A 341 -5.48 4.41 -23.15
N GLU A 342 -6.06 5.61 -23.05
CA GLU A 342 -5.74 6.58 -22.00
C GLU A 342 -6.11 6.09 -20.60
N MET A 343 -7.20 5.34 -20.47
CA MET A 343 -7.62 4.71 -19.22
C MET A 343 -6.64 3.59 -18.81
N VAL A 344 -6.17 2.76 -19.75
CA VAL A 344 -5.14 1.73 -19.48
C VAL A 344 -3.85 2.40 -19.00
N THR A 345 -3.31 3.35 -19.75
CA THR A 345 -2.01 3.96 -19.41
C THR A 345 -2.07 4.74 -18.10
N THR A 346 -3.13 5.51 -17.88
CA THR A 346 -3.28 6.29 -16.65
C THR A 346 -3.51 5.40 -15.43
N SER A 347 -4.30 4.32 -15.56
CA SER A 347 -4.52 3.38 -14.44
C SER A 347 -3.23 2.63 -14.06
N LEU A 348 -2.42 2.22 -15.04
CA LEU A 348 -1.09 1.63 -14.78
C LEU A 348 -0.14 2.62 -14.11
N GLU A 349 -0.18 3.89 -14.47
CA GLU A 349 0.61 4.91 -13.78
C GLU A 349 0.15 5.05 -12.32
N LEU A 350 -1.16 5.13 -12.06
CA LEU A 350 -1.68 5.17 -10.69
C LEU A 350 -1.30 3.92 -9.87
N GLU A 351 -1.26 2.75 -10.49
CA GLU A 351 -0.77 1.51 -9.87
C GLU A 351 0.70 1.64 -9.47
N ARG A 352 1.56 2.06 -10.40
CA ARG A 352 2.99 2.33 -10.14
C ARG A 352 3.17 3.34 -9.02
N LEU A 353 2.38 4.42 -9.01
CA LEU A 353 2.43 5.44 -7.96
C LEU A 353 2.09 4.87 -6.58
N GLU A 354 1.14 3.95 -6.50
CA GLU A 354 0.74 3.31 -5.24
C GLU A 354 1.82 2.32 -4.75
N VAL A 355 2.42 1.54 -5.64
CA VAL A 355 3.53 0.63 -5.30
C VAL A 355 4.70 1.44 -4.71
N GLU A 356 5.15 2.47 -5.42
CA GLU A 356 6.25 3.35 -4.97
C GLU A 356 5.94 4.00 -3.60
N ARG A 357 4.66 4.39 -3.36
CA ARG A 357 4.23 4.94 -2.07
C ARG A 357 4.38 3.91 -0.95
N VAL A 358 3.92 2.68 -1.17
CA VAL A 358 3.99 1.60 -0.18
C VAL A 358 5.44 1.24 0.13
N GLU A 359 6.28 1.09 -0.90
CA GLU A 359 7.71 0.79 -0.74
C GLU A 359 8.45 1.90 0.02
N THR A 360 8.18 3.16 -0.31
CA THR A 360 8.77 4.31 0.38
C THR A 360 8.39 4.33 1.86
N ILE A 361 7.10 4.13 2.18
CA ILE A 361 6.65 4.08 3.57
C ILE A 361 7.28 2.90 4.31
N GLN A 362 7.37 1.73 3.68
CA GLN A 362 8.05 0.57 4.26
C GLN A 362 9.51 0.91 4.60
N GLN A 363 10.23 1.57 3.70
CA GLN A 363 11.61 1.97 3.94
C GLN A 363 11.73 2.95 5.11
N LEU A 364 10.83 3.93 5.22
CA LEU A 364 10.83 4.89 6.33
C LEU A 364 10.50 4.23 7.68
N LEU A 365 9.62 3.23 7.69
CA LEU A 365 9.34 2.45 8.89
C LEU A 365 10.53 1.57 9.30
N ARG A 366 11.27 1.02 8.33
CA ARG A 366 12.55 0.34 8.61
C ARG A 366 13.56 1.31 9.20
N GLN A 367 13.68 2.52 8.65
CA GLN A 367 14.55 3.56 9.19
C GLN A 367 14.19 3.90 10.64
N TYR A 368 12.90 4.06 10.95
CA TYR A 368 12.43 4.23 12.33
C TYR A 368 12.91 3.10 13.25
N THR A 369 12.78 1.83 12.82
CA THR A 369 13.25 0.70 13.63
C THR A 369 14.77 0.70 13.80
N THR A 370 15.55 1.02 12.76
CA THR A 370 17.00 1.12 12.85
C THR A 370 17.42 2.18 13.87
N LEU A 371 16.85 3.39 13.76
CA LEU A 371 17.12 4.48 14.71
C LEU A 371 16.79 4.07 16.14
N ARG A 372 15.68 3.36 16.35
CA ARG A 372 15.32 2.83 17.67
C ARG A 372 16.36 1.88 18.25
N HIS A 373 16.82 0.89 17.47
CA HIS A 373 17.83 -0.05 17.94
C HIS A 373 19.16 0.66 18.23
N GLU A 374 19.60 1.58 17.37
CA GLU A 374 20.81 2.37 17.60
C GLU A 374 20.72 3.21 18.87
N THR A 375 19.59 3.90 19.09
CA THR A 375 19.35 4.70 20.28
C THR A 375 19.37 3.86 21.55
N ASP A 376 18.72 2.69 21.56
CA ASP A 376 18.72 1.81 22.72
C ASP A 376 20.14 1.32 23.06
N MET A 377 20.97 1.04 22.04
CA MET A 377 22.39 0.70 22.21
C MET A 377 23.21 1.86 22.78
N PHE A 378 23.03 3.08 22.25
CA PHE A 378 23.72 4.27 22.79
C PHE A 378 23.30 4.56 24.23
N ASN A 379 22.00 4.39 24.54
CA ASN A 379 21.52 4.62 25.90
C ASN A 379 22.17 3.63 26.88
N GLN A 380 22.25 2.34 26.51
CA GLN A 380 22.93 1.34 27.33
C GLN A 380 24.40 1.71 27.62
N SER A 381 25.12 2.27 26.65
CA SER A 381 26.53 2.66 26.82
C SER A 381 26.76 3.79 27.83
N THR A 382 25.73 4.58 28.16
CA THR A 382 25.85 5.69 29.13
C THR A 382 26.14 5.23 30.57
N LEU A 383 25.89 3.95 30.87
CA LEU A 383 26.13 3.37 32.20
C LEU A 383 27.55 2.85 32.39
N GLU A 384 28.33 2.66 31.33
CA GLU A 384 29.70 2.11 31.44
C GLU A 384 30.61 2.92 32.37
N PRO A 385 30.63 4.27 32.34
CA PRO A 385 31.44 5.06 33.29
C PRO A 385 30.95 4.93 34.74
N VAL A 386 29.66 4.73 34.95
CA VAL A 386 29.08 4.53 36.28
C VAL A 386 29.55 3.19 36.84
N ASP A 387 29.45 2.11 36.06
CA ASP A 387 29.91 0.78 36.45
C ASP A 387 31.41 0.77 36.79
N GLN A 388 32.22 1.51 36.04
CA GLN A 388 33.65 1.66 36.31
C GLN A 388 33.92 2.32 37.67
N LEU A 389 33.22 3.42 38.01
CA LEU A 389 33.41 4.08 39.30
C LEU A 389 32.86 3.25 40.46
N LEU A 390 31.72 2.57 40.27
CA LEU A 390 31.16 1.67 41.28
C LEU A 390 32.13 0.53 41.65
N GLN A 391 32.90 0.02 40.69
CA GLN A 391 33.95 -0.96 40.95
C GLN A 391 35.13 -0.39 41.75
N SER A 392 35.32 0.93 41.74
CA SER A 392 36.41 1.63 42.43
C SER A 392 36.05 2.15 43.83
N VAL A 393 34.78 2.00 44.25
CA VAL A 393 34.32 2.45 45.57
C VAL A 393 35.05 1.66 46.67
N ASP A 394 35.72 2.37 47.57
CA ASP A 394 36.50 1.79 48.68
C ASP A 394 36.11 2.45 50.02
N PRO A 395 35.29 1.77 50.84
CA PRO A 395 34.87 2.29 52.15
C PRO A 395 36.03 2.54 53.13
N ALA A 396 37.15 1.82 53.01
CA ALA A 396 38.28 2.02 53.90
C ALA A 396 39.03 3.31 53.55
N LYS A 397 39.22 3.56 52.25
CA LYS A 397 39.83 4.79 51.74
C LYS A 397 38.97 6.01 52.04
N ASP A 398 37.65 5.91 51.85
CA ASP A 398 36.71 7.00 52.16
C ASP A 398 36.70 7.33 53.65
N ARG A 399 36.68 6.30 54.52
CA ARG A 399 36.82 6.50 55.98
C ARG A 399 38.15 7.17 56.33
N GLU A 400 39.25 6.73 55.73
CA GLU A 400 40.57 7.31 55.99
C GLU A 400 40.62 8.79 55.58
N LEU A 401 40.09 9.13 54.41
CA LEU A 401 39.99 10.50 53.92
C LEU A 401 39.21 11.38 54.93
N TRP A 402 38.02 10.93 55.31
CA TRP A 402 37.15 11.70 56.22
C TRP A 402 37.78 11.88 57.61
N VAL A 403 38.36 10.82 58.20
CA VAL A 403 39.04 10.89 59.51
C VAL A 403 40.24 11.83 59.46
N LYS A 404 41.03 11.84 58.38
CA LYS A 404 42.18 12.74 58.26
C LYS A 404 41.77 14.21 58.28
N GLU A 405 40.64 14.55 57.69
CA GLU A 405 40.12 15.91 57.66
C GLU A 405 39.43 16.32 58.98
N HIS A 406 38.74 15.38 59.63
CA HIS A 406 37.85 15.67 60.76
C HIS A 406 38.35 15.19 62.14
N LYS A 407 39.55 14.60 62.23
CA LYS A 407 40.08 14.11 63.52
C LYS A 407 40.20 15.24 64.55
N THR A 408 39.82 14.95 65.79
CA THR A 408 39.82 15.91 66.90
C THR A 408 40.98 15.71 67.88
N GLY A 409 41.80 14.67 67.67
CA GLY A 409 42.97 14.37 68.49
C GLY A 409 43.45 12.94 68.24
N ASP A 410 44.75 12.72 68.42
CA ASP A 410 45.39 11.41 68.22
C ASP A 410 45.70 10.71 69.56
N LEU A 411 45.50 11.41 70.68
CA LEU A 411 45.74 10.91 72.02
C LEU A 411 44.46 10.38 72.65
N ARG A 412 44.56 9.21 73.29
CA ARG A 412 43.48 8.67 74.12
C ARG A 412 43.55 9.32 75.51
N PRO A 413 42.40 9.55 76.17
CA PRO A 413 42.38 9.97 77.56
C PRO A 413 43.16 8.99 78.46
N VAL A 414 43.80 9.52 79.51
CA VAL A 414 44.50 8.77 80.55
C VAL A 414 43.92 9.09 81.93
N ASP A 415 44.16 8.22 82.90
CA ASP A 415 43.71 8.42 84.28
C ASP A 415 44.45 9.57 84.96
N MET A 416 43.81 10.18 85.96
CA MET A 416 44.44 11.23 86.78
C MET A 416 45.40 10.64 87.82
N ASP A 417 46.55 11.29 87.99
CA ASP A 417 47.49 10.96 89.07
C ASP A 417 46.94 11.40 90.45
N ILE A 418 47.41 10.72 91.51
CA ILE A 418 47.03 10.98 92.93
C ILE A 418 47.90 12.08 93.55
#